data_AF-A0A9P5MXQ6-F1
#
_entry.id   AF-A0A9P5MXQ6-F1
#
_cell.length_a   1.000
_cell.length_b   1.000
_cell.length_c   1.000
_cell.angle_alpha   90.00
_cell.angle_beta   90.00
_cell.angle_gamma   90.00
#
_symmetry.space_group_name_H-M   'P 1'
#
loop_
_entity.id
_entity.type
_entity.pdbx_description
1 polymer ?
#
loop_
_entity_poly.entity_id
_entity_poly.type
_entity_poly.pdbx_seq_one_letter_code
_entity_poly.pdbx_strand_id
1 'polypeptide(L)'
;MQMNSKLPYKHWRTTSSHDFFRCWITVSVESLQRWVAVLSYSMLSISSFVPYRVVSSAVERRAPLTPDTILTTGLIMSFLTLCWPRLCCRISVSALLSTVAIYASRMNTPYLSCHVLTLFSSFEGSRGDIPPNKSLNMGLDKIPWEIALSCPRSDILVASCLASCVLAREHLQSLHTSTAVEIWDYLRDVLLLILTGNYIRDEAPLGFLVAPIICEGLLALPRKSGDPLVIWALCSPWSMSLCRKLRELLEGNEDTFSKTQIILKKRLSLGGKTLMEKLENGVREETEGGKAAEMKWVYFKGQIVKVVRK
;
A
#
# COMPACT_ATOMS: atom_id res chain seq x y z
N MET A 1 -14.84 -31.28 74.01
CA MET A 1 -15.10 -30.42 72.85
C MET A 1 -14.36 -31.04 71.65
N GLN A 2 -15.01 -31.95 70.92
CA GLN A 2 -14.42 -32.70 69.81
C GLN A 2 -14.68 -31.95 68.50
N MET A 3 -13.62 -31.45 67.86
CA MET A 3 -13.67 -30.85 66.52
C MET A 3 -13.67 -31.95 65.46
N ASN A 4 -14.80 -32.11 64.77
CA ASN A 4 -14.94 -32.93 63.56
C ASN A 4 -14.45 -32.16 62.33
N SER A 5 -13.20 -32.36 61.92
CA SER A 5 -12.69 -31.88 60.62
C SER A 5 -12.95 -32.94 59.53
N LYS A 6 -14.15 -32.95 58.95
CA LYS A 6 -14.45 -33.70 57.71
C LYS A 6 -13.90 -32.91 56.52
N LEU A 7 -12.65 -33.18 56.12
CA LEU A 7 -12.16 -32.82 54.79
C LEU A 7 -12.80 -33.78 53.77
N PRO A 8 -13.46 -33.28 52.70
CA PRO A 8 -13.97 -34.15 51.66
C PRO A 8 -12.79 -34.71 50.85
N TYR A 9 -12.49 -36.00 51.06
CA TYR A 9 -11.66 -36.80 50.16
C TYR A 9 -12.38 -36.87 48.80
N LYS A 10 -12.05 -35.95 47.89
CA LYS A 10 -12.42 -36.06 46.49
C LYS A 10 -11.65 -37.25 45.91
N HIS A 11 -12.39 -38.32 45.61
CA HIS A 11 -11.92 -39.45 44.84
C HIS A 11 -11.28 -38.96 43.54
N TRP A 12 -9.95 -39.05 43.44
CA TRP A 12 -9.24 -38.97 42.18
C TRP A 12 -9.59 -40.23 41.39
N ARG A 13 -10.63 -40.16 40.55
CA ARG A 13 -10.81 -41.15 39.49
C ARG A 13 -9.54 -41.13 38.64
N THR A 14 -9.05 -42.32 38.33
CA THR A 14 -7.98 -42.61 37.37
C THR A 14 -8.26 -41.89 36.06
N THR A 15 -7.79 -40.65 35.97
CA THR A 15 -7.75 -39.89 34.73
C THR A 15 -6.74 -40.61 33.85
N SER A 16 -7.20 -40.99 32.67
CA SER A 16 -6.42 -41.75 31.69
C SER A 16 -5.08 -41.06 31.45
N SER A 17 -3.98 -41.81 31.43
CA SER A 17 -2.63 -41.33 31.09
C SER A 17 -2.60 -40.46 29.82
N HIS A 18 -3.55 -40.67 28.90
CA HIS A 18 -3.74 -39.85 27.71
C HIS A 18 -4.13 -38.40 27.97
N ASP A 19 -4.91 -38.11 29.02
CA ASP A 19 -5.37 -36.74 29.33
C ASP A 19 -4.25 -35.90 29.92
N PHE A 20 -3.37 -36.54 30.71
CA PHE A 20 -2.18 -35.89 31.27
C PHE A 20 -1.17 -35.52 30.17
N PHE A 21 -0.94 -36.43 29.21
CA PHE A 21 -0.02 -36.18 28.09
C PHE A 21 -0.52 -35.07 27.15
N ARG A 22 -1.83 -35.02 26.87
CA ARG A 22 -2.42 -33.91 26.10
C ARG A 22 -2.27 -32.56 26.81
N CYS A 23 -2.53 -32.52 28.11
CA CYS A 23 -2.38 -31.31 28.93
C CYS A 23 -0.91 -30.82 28.95
N TRP A 24 0.05 -31.74 29.07
CA TRP A 24 1.46 -31.38 29.07
C TRP A 24 1.95 -30.85 27.71
N ILE A 25 1.49 -31.44 26.60
CA ILE A 25 1.79 -30.93 25.24
C ILE A 25 1.19 -29.54 25.06
N THR A 26 -0.06 -29.30 25.46
CA THR A 26 -0.70 -27.98 25.30
C THR A 26 0.03 -26.91 26.11
N VAL A 27 0.42 -27.20 27.36
CA VAL A 27 1.17 -26.26 28.21
C VAL A 27 2.57 -25.98 27.63
N SER A 28 3.23 -26.99 27.07
CA SER A 28 4.54 -26.83 26.43
C SER A 28 4.47 -25.97 25.17
N VAL A 29 3.44 -26.18 24.33
CA VAL A 29 3.21 -25.37 23.12
C VAL A 29 2.89 -23.92 23.47
N GLU A 30 2.05 -23.66 24.46
CA GLU A 30 1.75 -22.30 24.91
C GLU A 30 2.98 -21.58 25.50
N SER A 31 3.77 -22.30 26.30
CA SER A 31 5.02 -21.76 26.85
C SER A 31 6.01 -21.42 25.74
N LEU A 32 6.20 -22.32 24.76
CA LEU A 32 7.07 -22.08 23.62
C LEU A 32 6.59 -20.89 22.78
N GLN A 33 5.28 -20.77 22.53
CA GLN A 33 4.70 -19.62 21.83
C GLN A 33 4.96 -18.30 22.58
N ARG A 34 4.86 -18.29 23.91
CA ARG A 34 5.19 -17.10 24.73
C ARG A 34 6.66 -16.74 24.64
N TRP A 35 7.57 -17.72 24.72
CA TRP A 35 9.01 -17.48 24.57
C TRP A 35 9.37 -16.96 23.19
N VAL A 36 8.80 -17.56 22.13
CA VAL A 36 8.98 -17.09 20.75
C VAL A 36 8.45 -15.66 20.59
N ALA A 37 7.30 -15.32 21.19
CA ALA A 37 6.75 -13.97 21.15
C ALA A 37 7.64 -12.94 21.86
N VAL A 38 8.18 -13.27 23.04
CA VAL A 38 9.09 -12.39 23.81
C VAL A 38 10.42 -12.19 23.09
N LEU A 39 10.99 -13.26 22.54
CA LEU A 39 12.23 -13.19 21.75
C LEU A 39 12.01 -12.38 20.46
N SER A 40 10.89 -12.62 19.76
CA SER A 40 10.52 -11.85 18.57
C SER A 40 10.37 -10.37 18.93
N TYR A 41 9.66 -10.05 20.01
CA TYR A 41 9.50 -8.68 20.48
C TYR A 41 10.82 -7.99 20.79
N SER A 42 11.71 -8.67 21.51
CA SER A 42 13.01 -8.12 21.90
C SER A 42 13.88 -7.88 20.66
N MET A 43 13.92 -8.85 19.74
CA MET A 43 14.63 -8.74 18.47
C MET A 43 14.09 -7.58 17.63
N LEU A 44 12.76 -7.40 17.58
CA LEU A 44 12.14 -6.30 16.84
C LEU A 44 12.41 -4.95 17.46
N SER A 45 12.33 -4.84 18.79
CA SER A 45 12.62 -3.60 19.50
C SER A 45 14.07 -3.18 19.32
N ILE A 46 15.01 -4.13 19.36
CA ILE A 46 16.43 -3.84 19.14
C ILE A 46 16.66 -3.48 17.67
N SER A 47 16.09 -4.27 16.76
CA SER A 47 16.24 -4.07 15.32
C SER A 47 15.59 -2.77 14.84
N SER A 48 14.52 -2.30 15.50
CA SER A 48 13.88 -1.02 15.15
C SER A 48 14.57 0.18 15.80
N PHE A 49 15.14 0.02 16.98
CA PHE A 49 15.74 1.12 17.73
C PHE A 49 17.05 1.63 17.14
N VAL A 50 17.90 0.74 16.63
CA VAL A 50 19.20 1.12 16.03
C VAL A 50 19.00 2.00 14.79
N PRO A 51 18.21 1.59 13.77
CA PRO A 51 17.92 2.45 12.63
C PRO A 51 17.20 3.72 13.04
N TYR A 52 16.25 3.64 13.99
CA TYR A 52 15.53 4.82 14.47
C TYR A 52 16.51 5.89 14.97
N ARG A 53 17.47 5.53 15.85
CA ARG A 53 18.44 6.50 16.36
C ARG A 53 19.33 7.10 15.26
N VAL A 54 19.81 6.25 14.35
CA VAL A 54 20.70 6.71 13.28
C VAL A 54 19.96 7.63 12.30
N VAL A 55 18.74 7.26 11.89
CA VAL A 55 17.90 8.05 11.00
C VAL A 55 17.44 9.33 11.70
N SER A 56 17.03 9.28 12.96
CA SER A 56 16.65 10.47 13.74
C SER A 56 17.80 11.47 13.82
N SER A 57 19.01 11.00 14.13
CA SER A 57 20.19 11.86 14.16
C SER A 57 20.50 12.47 12.79
N ALA A 58 20.35 11.70 11.71
CA ALA A 58 20.53 12.21 10.34
C ALA A 58 19.48 13.26 9.95
N VAL A 59 18.21 13.04 10.33
CA VAL A 59 17.10 14.01 10.13
C VAL A 59 17.37 15.31 10.87
N GLU A 60 17.80 15.25 12.13
CA GLU A 60 18.13 16.42 12.96
C GLU A 60 19.29 17.21 12.36
N ARG A 61 20.35 16.52 11.91
CA ARG A 61 21.54 17.14 11.32
C ARG A 61 21.38 17.52 9.85
N ARG A 62 20.26 17.14 9.21
CA ARG A 62 20.06 17.22 7.75
C ARG A 62 21.21 16.61 6.96
N ALA A 63 21.80 15.55 7.51
CA ALA A 63 22.95 14.87 6.92
C ALA A 63 22.49 13.66 6.09
N PRO A 64 23.08 13.41 4.91
CA PRO A 64 22.81 12.20 4.17
C PRO A 64 23.31 10.97 4.95
N LEU A 65 22.48 9.93 4.99
CA LEU A 65 22.87 8.61 5.46
C LEU A 65 23.91 7.99 4.53
N THR A 66 24.80 7.20 5.12
CA THR A 66 25.73 6.37 4.34
C THR A 66 24.96 5.29 3.56
N PRO A 67 25.47 4.85 2.38
CA PRO A 67 24.85 3.77 1.62
C PRO A 67 24.60 2.50 2.44
N ASP A 68 25.55 2.13 3.31
CA ASP A 68 25.41 0.95 4.19
C ASP A 68 24.27 1.09 5.19
N THR A 69 24.05 2.30 5.71
CA THR A 69 22.95 2.57 6.63
C THR A 69 21.61 2.54 5.91
N ILE A 70 21.54 3.07 4.68
CA ILE A 70 20.35 3.00 3.83
C ILE A 70 19.99 1.53 3.56
N LEU A 71 20.97 0.72 3.15
CA LEU A 71 20.79 -0.71 2.90
C LEU A 71 20.33 -1.44 4.16
N THR A 72 21.00 -1.22 5.29
CA THR A 72 20.68 -1.87 6.57
C THR A 72 19.26 -1.50 7.03
N THR A 73 18.89 -0.23 6.89
CA THR A 73 17.53 0.24 7.23
C THR A 73 16.49 -0.41 6.32
N GLY A 74 16.75 -0.51 5.01
CA GLY A 74 15.86 -1.18 4.08
C GLY A 74 15.67 -2.67 4.37
N LEU A 75 16.74 -3.38 4.73
CA LEU A 75 16.67 -4.79 5.13
C LEU A 75 15.83 -4.97 6.40
N ILE A 76 16.01 -4.10 7.39
CA ILE A 76 15.21 -4.14 8.62
C ILE A 76 13.74 -3.85 8.31
N MET A 77 13.45 -2.90 7.43
CA MET A 77 12.07 -2.61 7.01
C MET A 77 11.44 -3.78 6.26
N SER A 78 12.18 -4.46 5.38
CA SER A 78 11.74 -5.70 4.72
C SER A 78 11.43 -6.80 5.73
N PHE A 79 12.31 -6.99 6.72
CA PHE A 79 12.10 -7.93 7.81
C PHE A 79 10.84 -7.58 8.61
N LEU A 80 10.64 -6.30 8.95
CA LEU A 80 9.44 -5.83 9.63
C LEU A 80 8.18 -6.10 8.81
N THR A 81 8.20 -5.88 7.50
CA THR A 81 7.07 -6.18 6.59
C THR A 81 6.71 -7.66 6.63
N LEU A 82 7.70 -8.56 6.57
CA LEU A 82 7.47 -10.01 6.61
C LEU A 82 6.95 -10.48 7.96
N CYS A 83 7.47 -9.92 9.04
CA CYS A 83 7.07 -10.30 10.39
C CYS A 83 5.73 -9.69 10.78
N TRP A 84 5.33 -8.56 10.18
CA TRP A 84 4.20 -7.73 10.58
C TRP A 84 2.91 -8.47 10.93
N PRO A 85 2.42 -9.44 10.12
CA PRO A 85 1.16 -10.14 10.39
C PRO A 85 1.13 -10.86 11.75
N ARG A 86 2.30 -11.08 12.37
CA ARG A 86 2.47 -11.81 13.63
C ARG A 86 2.87 -10.91 14.81
N LEU A 87 3.02 -9.59 14.62
CA LEU A 87 3.56 -8.69 15.64
C LEU A 87 2.46 -7.99 16.44
N CYS A 88 2.48 -8.18 17.76
CA CYS A 88 1.60 -7.46 18.70
C CYS A 88 2.07 -6.03 18.99
N CYS A 89 3.20 -5.58 18.43
CA CYS A 89 3.95 -4.44 18.96
C CYS A 89 3.88 -3.21 18.05
N ARG A 90 2.74 -2.53 18.10
CA ARG A 90 2.39 -1.41 17.21
C ARG A 90 3.12 -0.10 17.50
N ILE A 91 3.53 0.15 18.75
CA ILE A 91 4.03 1.46 19.20
C ILE A 91 5.47 1.73 18.76
N SER A 92 6.36 0.73 18.84
CA SER A 92 7.78 0.91 18.45
C SER A 92 7.94 1.05 16.93
N VAL A 93 7.15 0.30 16.16
CA VAL A 93 7.21 0.31 14.70
C VAL A 93 6.68 1.64 14.12
N SER A 94 5.66 2.26 14.72
CA SER A 94 5.11 3.52 14.23
C SER A 94 6.09 4.70 14.35
N ALA A 95 6.88 4.75 15.43
CA ALA A 95 7.90 5.78 15.62
C ALA A 95 9.06 5.65 14.61
N LEU A 96 9.55 4.42 14.39
CA LEU A 96 10.52 4.13 13.34
C LEU A 96 9.96 4.50 11.96
N LEU A 97 8.76 4.02 11.64
CA LEU A 97 8.08 4.30 10.37
C LEU A 97 7.99 5.79 10.11
N SER A 98 7.46 6.57 11.06
CA SER A 98 7.34 8.01 10.93
C SER A 98 8.70 8.68 10.66
N THR A 99 9.74 8.26 11.38
CA THR A 99 11.09 8.85 11.27
C THR A 99 11.75 8.52 9.94
N VAL A 100 11.69 7.26 9.49
CA VAL A 100 12.20 6.83 8.19
C VAL A 100 11.41 7.48 7.06
N ALA A 101 10.10 7.63 7.24
CA ALA A 101 9.22 8.27 6.28
C ALA A 101 9.54 9.77 6.10
N ILE A 102 9.75 10.51 7.21
CA ILE A 102 10.22 11.91 7.19
C ILE A 102 11.60 12.02 6.53
N TYR A 103 12.50 11.06 6.79
CA TYR A 103 13.80 11.05 6.16
C TYR A 103 13.70 10.80 4.65
N ALA A 104 12.92 9.79 4.24
CA ALA A 104 12.74 9.42 2.85
C ALA A 104 12.14 10.55 2.02
N SER A 105 11.14 11.27 2.56
CA SER A 105 10.54 12.43 1.88
C SER A 105 11.51 13.59 1.70
N ARG A 106 12.46 13.78 2.61
CA ARG A 106 13.45 14.88 2.55
C ARG A 106 14.62 14.60 1.62
N MET A 107 15.06 13.34 1.57
CA MET A 107 16.33 12.97 0.93
C MET A 107 16.15 12.35 -0.46
N ASN A 108 14.92 12.21 -0.94
CA ASN A 108 14.57 11.63 -2.24
C ASN A 108 15.28 10.28 -2.48
N THR A 109 15.20 9.39 -1.49
CA THR A 109 15.84 8.07 -1.54
C THR A 109 14.81 7.00 -1.97
N PRO A 110 14.70 6.69 -3.28
CA PRO A 110 13.66 5.82 -3.83
C PRO A 110 13.59 4.44 -3.16
N TYR A 111 14.76 3.87 -2.85
CA TYR A 111 14.89 2.60 -2.15
C TYR A 111 14.21 2.59 -0.77
N LEU A 112 14.43 3.62 0.06
CA LEU A 112 13.77 3.72 1.37
C LEU A 112 12.29 4.01 1.21
N SER A 113 11.91 4.87 0.25
CA SER A 113 10.50 5.15 -0.06
C SER A 113 9.74 3.87 -0.38
N CYS A 114 10.29 2.99 -1.22
CA CYS A 114 9.72 1.69 -1.54
C CYS A 114 9.47 0.82 -0.29
N HIS A 115 10.48 0.67 0.58
CA HIS A 115 10.37 -0.13 1.80
C HIS A 115 9.35 0.43 2.79
N VAL A 116 9.33 1.76 2.95
CA VAL A 116 8.36 2.47 3.78
C VAL A 116 6.94 2.25 3.27
N LEU A 117 6.70 2.46 1.97
CA LEU A 117 5.39 2.27 1.35
C LEU A 117 4.93 0.82 1.41
N THR A 118 5.83 -0.14 1.17
CA THR A 118 5.53 -1.57 1.30
C THR A 118 5.08 -1.90 2.72
N LEU A 119 5.80 -1.41 3.73
CA LEU A 119 5.44 -1.63 5.13
C LEU A 119 4.09 -0.96 5.48
N PHE A 120 3.82 0.24 4.97
CA PHE A 120 2.50 0.89 5.13
C PHE A 120 1.37 0.09 4.48
N SER A 121 1.56 -0.40 3.25
CA SER A 121 0.54 -1.21 2.58
C SER A 121 0.21 -2.50 3.34
N SER A 122 1.22 -3.09 3.99
CA SER A 122 1.06 -4.30 4.82
C SER A 122 0.42 -4.01 6.17
N PHE A 123 0.59 -2.79 6.71
CA PHE A 123 0.01 -2.37 7.97
C PHE A 123 -1.52 -2.28 7.90
N GLU A 124 -2.04 -1.78 6.78
CA GLU A 124 -3.46 -1.45 6.64
C GLU A 124 -4.36 -2.67 6.47
N GLY A 125 -3.88 -3.73 5.81
CA GLY A 125 -4.62 -4.98 5.66
C GLY A 125 -4.95 -5.69 6.99
N SER A 126 -4.26 -5.35 8.09
CA SER A 126 -4.44 -5.97 9.41
C SER A 126 -5.43 -5.21 10.32
N ARG A 127 -6.10 -4.15 9.84
CA ARG A 127 -6.90 -3.26 10.70
C ARG A 127 -8.36 -3.70 10.90
N GLY A 128 -8.82 -4.76 10.23
CA GLY A 128 -10.23 -5.19 10.17
C GLY A 128 -10.94 -5.41 11.52
N ASP A 129 -10.20 -5.69 12.60
CA ASP A 129 -10.81 -6.02 13.91
C ASP A 129 -10.85 -4.86 14.91
N ILE A 130 -10.31 -3.68 14.58
CA ILE A 130 -10.23 -2.58 15.54
C ILE A 130 -11.36 -1.58 15.30
N PRO A 131 -12.21 -1.31 16.31
CA PRO A 131 -13.30 -0.37 16.15
C PRO A 131 -12.78 1.03 15.77
N PRO A 132 -13.43 1.71 14.81
CA PRO A 132 -12.94 2.94 14.18
C PRO A 132 -12.66 4.07 15.18
N ASN A 133 -13.31 4.06 16.35
CA ASN A 133 -13.17 5.11 17.37
C ASN A 133 -11.85 5.06 18.18
N LYS A 134 -11.03 4.01 18.04
CA LYS A 134 -9.71 3.90 18.69
C LYS A 134 -8.54 3.83 17.71
N SER A 135 -8.82 4.01 16.43
CA SER A 135 -7.81 4.29 15.42
C SER A 135 -7.02 5.52 15.89
N LEU A 136 -5.79 5.31 16.37
CA LEU A 136 -4.81 6.38 16.51
C LEU A 136 -4.78 7.11 15.16
N ASN A 137 -5.45 8.26 15.09
CA ASN A 137 -5.34 9.29 14.04
C ASN A 137 -3.94 9.92 14.12
N MET A 138 -2.92 9.08 14.21
CA MET A 138 -1.54 9.46 14.07
C MET A 138 -1.45 9.87 12.60
N GLY A 139 -1.12 11.13 12.31
CA GLY A 139 -1.14 11.77 10.97
C GLY A 139 -0.31 11.09 9.86
N LEU A 140 0.07 9.84 10.06
CA LEU A 140 0.59 8.88 9.10
C LEU A 140 -0.34 8.65 7.89
N ASP A 141 -1.61 9.05 7.93
CA ASP A 141 -2.51 8.85 6.79
C ASP A 141 -2.06 9.62 5.54
N LYS A 142 -1.34 10.74 5.70
CA LYS A 142 -0.84 11.58 4.60
C LYS A 142 0.56 11.21 4.13
N ILE A 143 1.39 10.71 5.04
CA ILE A 143 2.83 10.53 4.84
C ILE A 143 3.17 9.58 3.67
N PRO A 144 2.49 8.42 3.50
CA PRO A 144 2.75 7.52 2.37
C PRO A 144 2.55 8.22 1.03
N TRP A 145 1.51 9.04 0.90
CA TRP A 145 1.21 9.72 -0.36
C TRP A 145 2.26 10.78 -0.68
N GLU A 146 2.62 11.61 0.30
CA GLU A 146 3.64 12.65 0.12
C GLU A 146 4.99 12.04 -0.29
N ILE A 147 5.39 10.92 0.32
CA ILE A 147 6.62 10.21 -0.04
C ILE A 147 6.56 9.70 -1.48
N ALA A 148 5.49 8.99 -1.82
CA ALA A 148 5.35 8.42 -3.16
C ALA A 148 5.33 9.51 -4.24
N LEU A 149 4.55 10.57 -4.02
CA LEU A 149 4.37 11.66 -4.97
C LEU A 149 5.60 12.57 -5.10
N SER A 150 6.50 12.57 -4.11
CA SER A 150 7.80 13.25 -4.18
C SER A 150 8.83 12.52 -5.04
N CYS A 151 8.62 11.23 -5.34
CA CYS A 151 9.55 10.42 -6.11
C CYS A 151 9.38 10.66 -7.62
N PRO A 152 10.42 10.41 -8.44
CA PRO A 152 10.30 10.45 -9.89
C PRO A 152 9.31 9.39 -10.41
N ARG A 153 8.49 9.74 -11.41
CA ARG A 153 7.57 8.79 -12.09
C ARG A 153 8.28 7.64 -12.83
N SER A 154 9.58 7.74 -13.03
CA SER A 154 10.42 6.65 -13.54
C SER A 154 10.76 5.62 -12.47
N ASP A 155 10.43 5.84 -11.20
CA ASP A 155 10.61 4.86 -10.15
C ASP A 155 9.41 3.90 -10.10
N ILE A 156 9.59 2.78 -10.79
CA ILE A 156 8.58 1.73 -10.90
C ILE A 156 8.28 1.03 -9.57
N LEU A 157 9.26 0.94 -8.67
CA LEU A 157 9.07 0.30 -7.37
C LEU A 157 8.18 1.15 -6.47
N VAL A 158 8.41 2.47 -6.44
CA VAL A 158 7.54 3.40 -5.73
C VAL A 158 6.12 3.38 -6.32
N ALA A 159 5.98 3.34 -7.64
CA ALA A 159 4.67 3.23 -8.28
C ALA A 159 3.93 1.94 -7.90
N SER A 160 4.65 0.80 -7.87
CA SER A 160 4.10 -0.47 -7.40
C SER A 160 3.60 -0.36 -5.96
N CYS A 161 4.40 0.21 -5.07
CA CYS A 161 4.04 0.34 -3.66
C CYS A 161 2.87 1.31 -3.46
N LEU A 162 2.84 2.41 -4.22
CA LEU A 162 1.73 3.36 -4.21
C LEU A 162 0.42 2.69 -4.64
N ALA A 163 0.45 1.91 -5.72
CA ALA A 163 -0.70 1.12 -6.16
C ALA A 163 -1.14 0.11 -5.08
N SER A 164 -0.20 -0.60 -4.45
CA SER A 164 -0.48 -1.48 -3.30
C SER A 164 -1.14 -0.74 -2.15
N CYS A 165 -0.69 0.47 -1.79
CA CYS A 165 -1.31 1.29 -0.75
C CYS A 165 -2.76 1.65 -1.10
N VAL A 166 -3.04 2.03 -2.36
CA VAL A 166 -4.41 2.28 -2.84
C VAL A 166 -5.28 1.03 -2.72
N LEU A 167 -4.73 -0.15 -3.02
CA LEU A 167 -5.44 -1.42 -2.92
C LEU A 167 -5.66 -1.88 -1.47
N ALA A 168 -4.70 -1.63 -0.58
CA ALA A 168 -4.78 -2.03 0.83
C ALA A 168 -5.76 -1.18 1.65
N ARG A 169 -5.98 0.09 1.29
CA ARG A 169 -6.93 0.96 2.01
C ARG A 169 -8.36 0.69 1.61
N GLU A 170 -9.21 0.38 2.58
CA GLU A 170 -10.65 0.19 2.34
C GLU A 170 -11.38 1.52 2.08
N HIS A 171 -10.98 2.59 2.79
CA HIS A 171 -11.65 3.89 2.73
C HIS A 171 -10.67 4.98 2.30
N LEU A 172 -10.76 5.41 1.04
CA LEU A 172 -10.01 6.56 0.51
C LEU A 172 -10.82 7.87 0.56
N GLN A 173 -12.03 7.86 1.11
CA GLN A 173 -12.90 9.03 1.23
C GLN A 173 -12.31 10.14 2.12
N SER A 174 -11.40 9.79 3.03
CA SER A 174 -10.67 10.75 3.86
C SER A 174 -9.49 11.41 3.13
N LEU A 175 -9.12 10.90 1.95
CA LEU A 175 -8.05 11.45 1.14
C LEU A 175 -8.49 12.78 0.54
N HIS A 176 -7.64 13.80 0.61
CA HIS A 176 -7.92 15.06 -0.05
C HIS A 176 -8.02 14.85 -1.57
N THR A 177 -9.02 15.48 -2.19
CA THR A 177 -9.30 15.32 -3.62
C THR A 177 -8.08 15.57 -4.50
N SER A 178 -7.29 16.62 -4.20
CA SER A 178 -6.08 16.91 -4.97
C SER A 178 -5.06 15.76 -4.90
N THR A 179 -4.90 15.15 -3.73
CA THR A 179 -3.99 14.00 -3.54
C THR A 179 -4.48 12.79 -4.32
N ALA A 180 -5.80 12.53 -4.35
CA ALA A 180 -6.35 11.45 -5.15
C ALA A 180 -6.09 11.65 -6.66
N VAL A 181 -6.25 12.88 -7.16
CA VAL A 181 -5.94 13.23 -8.56
C VAL A 181 -4.44 13.11 -8.84
N GLU A 182 -3.57 13.54 -7.92
CA GLU A 182 -2.11 13.39 -8.07
C GLU A 182 -1.67 11.92 -8.10
N ILE A 183 -2.27 11.06 -7.27
CA ILE A 183 -2.03 9.60 -7.29
C ILE A 183 -2.49 9.02 -8.62
N TRP A 184 -3.66 9.42 -9.12
CA TRP A 184 -4.16 9.00 -10.43
C TRP A 184 -3.17 9.36 -11.53
N ASP A 185 -2.75 10.63 -11.59
CA ASP A 185 -1.80 11.12 -12.58
C ASP A 185 -0.46 10.39 -12.50
N TYR A 186 0.07 10.18 -11.28
CA TYR A 186 1.32 9.46 -11.06
C TYR A 186 1.25 8.02 -11.61
N LEU A 187 0.23 7.26 -11.21
CA LEU A 187 0.05 5.87 -11.62
C LEU A 187 -0.22 5.74 -13.12
N ARG A 188 -1.01 6.65 -13.70
CA ARG A 188 -1.27 6.72 -15.15
C ARG A 188 0.02 6.94 -15.91
N ASP A 189 0.84 7.90 -15.50
CA ASP A 189 2.07 8.25 -16.19
C ASP A 189 3.07 7.09 -16.15
N VAL A 190 3.20 6.42 -15.00
CA VAL A 190 4.04 5.21 -14.87
C VAL A 190 3.54 4.11 -15.81
N LEU A 191 2.23 3.84 -15.84
CA LEU A 191 1.67 2.82 -16.73
C LEU A 191 1.92 3.16 -18.20
N LEU A 192 1.79 4.44 -18.58
CA LEU A 192 2.15 4.92 -19.92
C LEU A 192 3.64 4.68 -20.23
N LEU A 193 4.55 4.93 -19.28
CA LEU A 193 5.98 4.64 -19.45
C LEU A 193 6.24 3.14 -19.68
N ILE A 194 5.52 2.26 -18.97
CA ILE A 194 5.60 0.81 -19.19
C ILE A 194 5.08 0.44 -20.59
N LEU A 195 3.90 0.92 -20.97
CA LEU A 195 3.26 0.61 -22.26
C LEU A 195 4.06 1.12 -23.47
N THR A 196 4.78 2.22 -23.29
CA THR A 196 5.63 2.83 -24.35
C THR A 196 7.04 2.26 -24.39
N GLY A 197 7.39 1.34 -23.48
CA GLY A 197 8.71 0.69 -23.47
C GLY A 197 9.84 1.61 -23.04
N ASN A 198 9.56 2.64 -22.23
CA ASN A 198 10.57 3.58 -21.74
C ASN A 198 11.46 3.00 -20.62
N TYR A 199 11.08 1.87 -20.03
CA TYR A 199 11.93 1.12 -19.10
C TYR A 199 12.93 0.26 -19.90
N ILE A 200 14.23 0.48 -19.70
CA ILE A 200 15.31 -0.17 -20.45
C ILE A 200 16.05 -1.16 -19.54
N ARG A 201 16.66 -2.19 -20.13
CA ARG A 201 17.54 -3.16 -19.45
C ARG A 201 16.81 -3.91 -18.32
N ASP A 202 17.31 -3.77 -17.10
CA ASP A 202 16.94 -4.59 -15.93
C ASP A 202 15.60 -4.17 -15.33
N GLU A 203 15.12 -2.96 -15.64
CA GLU A 203 13.82 -2.46 -15.18
C GLU A 203 12.66 -2.92 -16.07
N ALA A 204 12.93 -3.30 -17.31
CA ALA A 204 11.89 -3.73 -18.25
C ALA A 204 11.09 -4.94 -17.72
N PRO A 205 11.72 -6.04 -17.24
CA PRO A 205 11.00 -7.16 -16.63
C PRO A 205 10.10 -6.75 -15.46
N LEU A 206 10.57 -5.81 -14.65
CA LEU A 206 9.82 -5.27 -13.51
C LEU A 206 8.59 -4.49 -13.97
N GLY A 207 8.70 -3.78 -15.11
CA GLY A 207 7.59 -3.24 -15.91
C GLY A 207 6.39 -4.18 -15.99
N PHE A 208 6.64 -5.39 -16.46
CA PHE A 208 5.58 -6.37 -16.74
C PHE A 208 4.97 -6.98 -15.47
N LEU A 209 5.73 -7.01 -14.38
CA LEU A 209 5.26 -7.49 -13.08
C LEU A 209 4.40 -6.43 -12.38
N VAL A 210 4.75 -5.16 -12.51
CA VAL A 210 4.10 -4.05 -11.81
C VAL A 210 2.89 -3.50 -12.58
N ALA A 211 2.85 -3.59 -13.90
CA ALA A 211 1.74 -3.05 -14.69
C ALA A 211 0.34 -3.54 -14.24
N PRO A 212 0.11 -4.83 -13.93
CA PRO A 212 -1.19 -5.30 -13.45
C PRO A 212 -1.61 -4.62 -12.14
N ILE A 213 -0.71 -4.48 -11.17
CA ILE A 213 -1.05 -3.87 -9.89
C ILE A 213 -1.34 -2.37 -10.04
N ILE A 214 -0.65 -1.68 -10.95
CA ILE A 214 -0.96 -0.29 -11.29
C ILE A 214 -2.35 -0.18 -11.93
N CYS A 215 -2.71 -1.07 -12.86
CA CYS A 215 -4.06 -1.08 -13.44
C CYS A 215 -5.15 -1.29 -12.37
N GLU A 216 -4.96 -2.24 -11.45
CA GLU A 216 -5.89 -2.47 -10.35
C GLU A 216 -5.96 -1.25 -9.41
N GLY A 217 -4.82 -0.63 -9.11
CA GLY A 217 -4.77 0.61 -8.31
C GLY A 217 -5.55 1.75 -8.97
N LEU A 218 -5.37 1.96 -10.28
CA LEU A 218 -6.13 2.93 -11.06
C LEU A 218 -7.63 2.61 -11.05
N LEU A 219 -8.02 1.34 -11.20
CA LEU A 219 -9.43 0.93 -11.12
C LEU A 219 -10.05 1.14 -9.73
N ALA A 220 -9.28 0.92 -8.67
CA ALA A 220 -9.73 1.01 -7.29
C ALA A 220 -9.86 2.45 -6.80
N LEU A 221 -8.98 3.35 -7.23
CA LEU A 221 -8.91 4.73 -6.77
C LEU A 221 -10.24 5.52 -6.92
N PRO A 222 -10.89 5.60 -8.10
CA PRO A 222 -12.18 6.28 -8.24
C PRO A 222 -13.29 5.60 -7.44
N ARG A 223 -13.26 4.26 -7.35
CA ARG A 223 -14.27 3.47 -6.61
C ARG A 223 -14.20 3.73 -5.10
N LYS A 224 -13.00 3.81 -4.55
CA LYS A 224 -12.76 3.93 -3.11
C LYS A 224 -12.76 5.36 -2.59
N SER A 225 -12.37 6.33 -3.42
CA SER A 225 -12.42 7.75 -3.05
C SER A 225 -13.85 8.29 -3.07
N GLY A 226 -14.69 7.81 -4.00
CA GLY A 226 -16.05 8.33 -4.21
C GLY A 226 -16.06 9.79 -4.70
N ASP A 227 -14.92 10.30 -5.15
CA ASP A 227 -14.74 11.71 -5.49
C ASP A 227 -15.07 11.98 -6.96
N PRO A 228 -16.01 12.89 -7.27
CA PRO A 228 -16.36 13.27 -8.64
C PRO A 228 -15.18 13.79 -9.47
N LEU A 229 -14.17 14.42 -8.85
CA LEU A 229 -13.01 14.95 -9.58
C LEU A 229 -12.07 13.84 -10.03
N VAL A 230 -12.00 12.72 -9.32
CA VAL A 230 -11.26 11.54 -9.78
C VAL A 230 -11.98 10.90 -10.97
N ILE A 231 -13.33 10.94 -10.99
CA ILE A 231 -14.12 10.52 -12.16
C ILE A 231 -13.83 11.43 -13.35
N TRP A 232 -13.80 12.76 -13.15
CA TRP A 232 -13.42 13.70 -14.19
C TRP A 232 -12.00 13.43 -14.75
N ALA A 233 -11.05 13.03 -13.89
CA ALA A 233 -9.71 12.65 -14.34
C ALA A 233 -9.72 11.45 -15.31
N LEU A 234 -10.71 10.56 -15.24
CA LEU A 234 -10.92 9.47 -16.21
C LEU A 234 -11.19 10.01 -17.62
N CYS A 235 -11.93 11.11 -17.74
CA CYS A 235 -12.32 11.72 -19.00
C CYS A 235 -11.23 12.66 -19.56
N SER A 236 -10.13 12.86 -18.84
CA SER A 236 -9.09 13.79 -19.27
C SER A 236 -8.37 13.33 -20.56
N PRO A 237 -7.86 14.27 -21.39
CA PRO A 237 -7.11 13.92 -22.60
C PRO A 237 -5.91 13.00 -22.35
N TRP A 238 -5.28 13.12 -21.18
CA TRP A 238 -4.18 12.26 -20.77
C TRP A 238 -4.62 10.82 -20.48
N SER A 239 -5.76 10.65 -19.82
CA SER A 239 -6.38 9.33 -19.62
C SER A 239 -6.81 8.70 -20.95
N MET A 240 -7.25 9.50 -21.93
CA MET A 240 -7.51 9.02 -23.29
C MET A 240 -6.26 8.57 -24.03
N SER A 241 -5.10 9.21 -23.80
CA SER A 241 -3.82 8.72 -24.32
C SER A 241 -3.45 7.35 -23.74
N LEU A 242 -3.69 7.14 -22.44
CA LEU A 242 -3.54 5.83 -21.81
C LEU A 242 -4.50 4.81 -22.43
N CYS A 243 -5.78 5.16 -22.60
CA CYS A 243 -6.78 4.31 -23.23
C CYS A 243 -6.35 3.86 -24.63
N ARG A 244 -5.87 4.79 -25.46
CA ARG A 244 -5.35 4.49 -26.81
C ARG A 244 -4.18 3.51 -26.75
N LYS A 245 -3.22 3.71 -25.82
CA LYS A 245 -2.07 2.82 -25.68
C LYS A 245 -2.43 1.43 -25.18
N LEU A 246 -3.39 1.33 -24.25
CA LEU A 246 -3.95 0.05 -23.84
C LEU A 246 -4.64 -0.64 -25.02
N ARG A 247 -5.43 0.08 -25.81
CA ARG A 247 -6.09 -0.45 -27.00
C ARG A 247 -5.09 -0.99 -28.03
N GLU A 248 -4.08 -0.19 -28.37
CA GLU A 248 -3.00 -0.58 -29.29
C GLU A 248 -2.34 -1.91 -28.84
N LEU A 249 -2.09 -2.09 -27.54
CA LEU A 249 -1.50 -3.30 -26.99
C LEU A 249 -2.48 -4.50 -26.95
N LEU A 250 -3.72 -4.27 -26.50
CA LEU A 250 -4.68 -5.33 -26.19
C LEU A 250 -5.41 -5.84 -27.43
N GLU A 251 -5.70 -4.97 -28.40
CA GLU A 251 -6.41 -5.27 -29.64
C GLU A 251 -5.47 -5.45 -30.84
N GLY A 252 -4.21 -5.01 -30.73
CA GLY A 252 -3.24 -5.15 -31.81
C GLY A 252 -2.87 -6.61 -32.11
N ASN A 253 -2.46 -6.83 -33.37
CA ASN A 253 -2.03 -8.14 -33.85
C ASN A 253 -0.73 -8.56 -33.13
N GLU A 254 -0.69 -9.78 -32.60
CA GLU A 254 0.49 -10.31 -31.90
C GLU A 254 1.70 -10.49 -32.82
N ASP A 255 1.48 -10.63 -34.14
CA ASP A 255 2.56 -10.79 -35.12
C ASP A 255 3.46 -9.54 -35.22
N THR A 256 2.94 -8.36 -34.88
CA THR A 256 3.70 -7.10 -34.91
C THR A 256 4.37 -6.78 -33.56
N PHE A 257 4.11 -7.59 -32.53
CA PHE A 257 4.58 -7.34 -31.18
C PHE A 257 5.93 -8.01 -30.90
N SER A 258 6.76 -7.28 -30.18
CA SER A 258 7.94 -7.88 -29.54
C SER A 258 7.50 -8.94 -28.52
N LYS A 259 8.39 -9.92 -28.23
CA LYS A 259 8.17 -10.93 -27.18
C LYS A 259 7.73 -10.31 -25.85
N THR A 260 8.32 -9.17 -25.53
CA THR A 260 8.05 -8.37 -24.34
C THR A 260 6.62 -7.83 -24.30
N GLN A 261 6.15 -7.25 -25.41
CA GLN A 261 4.77 -6.76 -25.53
C GLN A 261 3.75 -7.90 -25.45
N ILE A 262 4.07 -9.09 -26.00
CA ILE A 262 3.21 -10.27 -25.88
C ILE A 262 3.02 -10.67 -24.40
N ILE A 263 4.10 -10.65 -23.60
CA ILE A 263 4.02 -10.94 -22.16
C ILE A 263 3.18 -9.88 -21.45
N LEU A 264 3.42 -8.60 -21.72
CA LEU A 264 2.67 -7.51 -21.11
C LEU A 264 1.19 -7.57 -21.49
N LYS A 265 0.86 -7.82 -22.75
CA LYS A 265 -0.52 -8.03 -23.24
C LYS A 265 -1.22 -9.14 -22.45
N LYS A 266 -0.57 -10.30 -22.29
CA LYS A 266 -1.11 -11.42 -21.52
C LYS A 266 -1.39 -11.04 -20.07
N ARG A 267 -0.44 -10.35 -19.42
CA ARG A 267 -0.56 -9.90 -18.02
C ARG A 267 -1.66 -8.85 -17.81
N LEU A 268 -1.82 -7.94 -18.77
CA LEU A 268 -2.84 -6.88 -18.73
C LEU A 268 -4.19 -7.30 -19.31
N SER A 269 -4.32 -8.51 -19.84
CA SER A 269 -5.52 -8.94 -20.59
C SER A 269 -6.83 -8.75 -19.85
N LEU A 270 -6.86 -8.96 -18.53
CA LEU A 270 -8.04 -8.75 -17.69
C LEU A 270 -8.12 -7.30 -17.21
N GLY A 271 -7.21 -6.89 -16.31
CA GLY A 271 -7.26 -5.57 -15.67
C GLY A 271 -7.12 -4.39 -16.65
N GLY A 272 -6.35 -4.56 -17.73
CA GLY A 272 -6.21 -3.56 -18.79
C GLY A 272 -7.48 -3.37 -19.61
N LYS A 273 -8.22 -4.44 -19.92
CA LYS A 273 -9.53 -4.34 -20.60
C LYS A 273 -10.56 -3.66 -19.70
N THR A 274 -10.66 -4.07 -18.44
CA THR A 274 -11.56 -3.44 -17.48
C THR A 274 -11.25 -1.95 -17.28
N LEU A 275 -9.97 -1.58 -17.23
CA LEU A 275 -9.55 -0.18 -17.17
C LEU A 275 -9.93 0.58 -18.44
N MET A 276 -9.68 0.01 -19.63
CA MET A 276 -10.05 0.61 -20.92
C MET A 276 -11.57 0.83 -21.02
N GLU A 277 -12.39 -0.17 -20.70
CA GLU A 277 -13.84 -0.05 -20.67
C GLU A 277 -14.30 1.04 -19.70
N LYS A 278 -13.68 1.14 -18.52
CA LYS A 278 -14.05 2.15 -17.54
C LYS A 278 -13.70 3.57 -18.01
N LEU A 279 -12.57 3.75 -18.68
CA LEU A 279 -12.17 5.02 -19.29
C LEU A 279 -13.14 5.43 -20.41
N GLU A 280 -13.52 4.49 -21.28
CA GLU A 280 -14.45 4.76 -22.39
C GLU A 280 -15.86 5.07 -21.91
N ASN A 281 -16.34 4.35 -20.89
CA ASN A 281 -17.67 4.58 -20.32
C ASN A 281 -17.77 5.90 -19.57
N GLY A 282 -16.68 6.33 -18.89
CA GLY A 282 -16.63 7.64 -18.24
C GLY A 282 -16.91 8.80 -19.22
N VAL A 283 -16.41 8.68 -20.46
CA VAL A 283 -16.66 9.67 -21.52
C VAL A 283 -18.12 9.67 -21.98
N ARG A 284 -18.77 8.51 -22.04
CA ARG A 284 -20.17 8.39 -22.51
C ARG A 284 -21.17 8.93 -21.49
N GLU A 285 -20.96 8.66 -20.22
CA GLU A 285 -21.83 9.14 -19.13
C GLU A 285 -21.92 10.68 -19.09
N GLU A 286 -20.84 11.39 -19.46
CA GLU A 286 -20.88 12.86 -19.63
C GLU A 286 -21.75 13.31 -20.81
N THR A 287 -21.80 12.53 -21.90
CA THR A 287 -22.54 12.90 -23.12
C THR A 287 -24.03 12.58 -23.06
N GLU A 288 -24.45 11.50 -22.39
CA GLU A 288 -25.85 11.05 -22.40
C GLU A 288 -26.68 11.59 -21.21
N GLY A 289 -26.04 12.08 -20.14
CA GLY A 289 -26.69 12.69 -18.97
C GLY A 289 -27.33 14.08 -19.19
N GLY A 290 -27.43 14.52 -20.45
CA GLY A 290 -27.84 15.87 -20.90
C GLY A 290 -29.30 16.26 -20.68
N LYS A 291 -29.83 16.10 -19.46
CA LYS A 291 -30.91 16.92 -18.90
C LYS A 291 -30.59 17.50 -17.50
N ALA A 292 -29.46 17.12 -16.90
CA ALA A 292 -28.96 17.77 -15.69
C ALA A 292 -28.16 19.02 -16.07
N ALA A 293 -28.40 20.13 -15.37
CA ALA A 293 -27.79 21.44 -15.59
C ALA A 293 -26.34 21.36 -16.06
N GLU A 294 -26.02 22.09 -17.15
CA GLU A 294 -24.69 22.21 -17.76
C GLU A 294 -23.64 22.60 -16.71
N MET A 295 -23.10 21.59 -16.02
CA MET A 295 -22.06 21.76 -15.01
C MET A 295 -20.74 21.88 -15.74
N LYS A 296 -20.33 23.12 -16.01
CA LYS A 296 -19.04 23.39 -16.64
C LYS A 296 -18.01 23.57 -15.54
N TRP A 297 -17.14 22.58 -15.37
CA TRP A 297 -15.92 22.74 -14.59
C TRP A 297 -14.94 23.56 -15.41
N VAL A 298 -14.56 24.75 -14.90
CA VAL A 298 -13.61 25.63 -15.58
C VAL A 298 -12.35 25.70 -14.75
N TYR A 299 -11.21 25.45 -15.40
CA TYR A 299 -9.91 25.66 -14.79
C TYR A 299 -9.63 27.16 -14.77
N PHE A 300 -9.65 27.78 -13.59
CA PHE A 300 -9.42 29.22 -13.43
C PHE A 300 -8.37 29.45 -12.35
N LYS A 301 -7.24 30.06 -12.74
CA LYS A 301 -6.13 30.41 -11.83
C LYS A 301 -5.61 29.23 -10.97
N GLY A 302 -5.43 28.06 -11.56
CA GLY A 302 -4.90 26.89 -10.84
C GLY A 302 -5.92 26.21 -9.91
N GLN A 303 -7.18 26.60 -9.98
CA GLN A 303 -8.26 25.95 -9.24
C GLN A 303 -9.35 25.46 -10.22
N ILE A 304 -9.91 24.30 -9.93
CA ILE A 304 -11.08 23.78 -10.64
C ILE A 304 -12.31 24.45 -10.02
N VAL A 305 -12.89 25.40 -10.75
CA VAL A 305 -14.06 26.16 -10.26
C VAL A 305 -15.32 25.61 -10.90
N LYS A 306 -16.32 25.35 -10.06
CA LYS A 306 -17.65 24.91 -10.49
C LYS A 306 -18.42 26.11 -11.06
N VAL A 307 -18.60 26.17 -12.37
CA VAL A 307 -19.47 27.19 -12.99
C VAL A 307 -20.85 26.58 -13.19
N VAL A 308 -21.79 26.98 -12.33
CA VAL A 308 -23.21 26.67 -12.52
C VAL A 308 -23.77 27.76 -13.41
N ARG A 309 -24.02 27.44 -14.69
CA ARG A 309 -24.87 28.29 -15.54
C ARG A 309 -26.29 28.19 -14.99
N LYS A 310 -26.79 29.29 -14.43
CA LYS A 310 -28.21 29.49 -14.18
C LYS A 310 -28.89 29.89 -15.49
#